data_AF-A0A7S4FIR1-F1
#
_entry.id   AF-A0A7S4FIR1-F1
#
_cell.length_a   1.000
_cell.length_b   1.000
_cell.length_c   1.000
_cell.angle_alpha   90.00
_cell.angle_beta   90.00
_cell.angle_gamma   90.00
#
_symmetry.space_group_name_H-M   'P 1'
#
loop_
_entity.id
_entity.type
_entity.pdbx_description
1 polymer ?
#
loop_
_entity_poly.entity_id
_entity_poly.type
_entity_poly.pdbx_seq_one_letter_code
_entity_poly.pdbx_strand_id
1 'polypeptide(L)'
;ADAKDFDDAVFAEPDPDPENPGGWHLVVAIADVAHYVKPGDALDVEALTRGNSIYLPDRCLPMLPERLSNGLCSLRPNEDRACLGVHMYIDKDGEKFRHEFFRGLMRSVARLTYAQ
;
A
#
# COMPACT_ATOMS: atom_id res chain seq x y z
N ALA A 1 2.58 17.36 3.84
CA ALA A 1 2.26 17.14 2.41
C ALA A 1 3.47 16.61 1.64
N ASP A 2 4.49 16.12 2.36
CA ASP A 2 5.87 16.00 1.88
C ASP A 2 6.30 14.55 1.65
N ALA A 3 5.36 13.61 1.84
CA ALA A 3 5.55 12.19 1.55
C ALA A 3 5.86 11.98 0.07
N LYS A 4 6.86 11.12 -0.18
CA LYS A 4 7.38 10.75 -1.52
C LYS A 4 7.29 9.24 -1.77
N ASP A 5 7.08 8.49 -0.72
CA ASP A 5 6.91 7.05 -0.59
C ASP A 5 5.44 6.77 -0.26
N PHE A 6 4.68 6.45 -1.30
CA PHE A 6 3.27 6.06 -1.17
C PHE A 6 3.19 4.54 -1.08
N ASP A 7 3.16 4.02 0.15
CA ASP A 7 3.17 2.57 0.41
C ASP A 7 1.80 1.94 0.26
N ASP A 8 0.73 2.70 0.48
CA ASP A 8 -0.65 2.24 0.45
C ASP A 8 -1.55 3.07 -0.48
N ALA A 9 -2.56 2.41 -1.03
CA ALA A 9 -3.67 3.02 -1.75
C ALA A 9 -4.98 2.35 -1.32
N VAL A 10 -6.06 3.12 -1.30
CA VAL A 10 -7.37 2.67 -0.83
C VAL A 10 -8.47 2.92 -1.86
N PHE A 11 -9.42 2.00 -1.89
CA PHE A 11 -10.67 2.12 -2.66
C PHE A 11 -11.82 1.54 -1.83
N ALA A 12 -13.01 2.10 -1.98
CA ALA A 12 -14.20 1.65 -1.28
C ALA A 12 -15.43 1.84 -2.18
N GLU A 13 -16.31 0.85 -2.19
CA GLU A 13 -17.61 0.90 -2.84
C GLU A 13 -18.67 0.14 -2.01
N PRO A 14 -19.96 0.46 -2.16
CA PRO A 14 -21.02 -0.33 -1.54
C PRO A 14 -20.93 -1.80 -1.94
N ASP A 15 -21.14 -2.70 -0.99
CA ASP A 15 -21.21 -4.13 -1.28
C ASP A 15 -22.47 -4.44 -2.10
N PRO A 16 -22.36 -5.03 -3.31
CA PRO A 16 -23.52 -5.38 -4.12
C PRO A 16 -24.29 -6.61 -3.60
N ASP A 17 -23.77 -7.33 -2.59
CA ASP A 17 -24.41 -8.53 -2.04
C ASP A 17 -25.74 -8.19 -1.33
N PRO A 18 -26.88 -8.74 -1.80
CA PRO A 18 -28.18 -8.54 -1.14
C PRO A 18 -28.24 -9.05 0.31
N GLU A 19 -27.37 -9.98 0.71
CA GLU A 19 -27.27 -10.49 2.08
C GLU A 19 -26.50 -9.54 3.01
N ASN A 20 -25.83 -8.51 2.48
CA ASN A 20 -25.08 -7.51 3.23
C ASN A 20 -25.60 -6.06 2.97
N PRO A 21 -26.87 -5.77 3.31
CA PRO A 21 -27.46 -4.47 3.01
C PRO A 21 -26.76 -3.34 3.78
N GLY A 22 -26.21 -2.38 3.03
CA GLY A 22 -25.48 -1.23 3.57
C GLY A 22 -24.04 -1.53 3.96
N GLY A 23 -23.54 -2.73 3.67
CA GLY A 23 -22.13 -3.07 3.81
C GLY A 23 -21.26 -2.50 2.69
N TRP A 24 -19.96 -2.71 2.83
CA TRP A 24 -18.94 -2.13 1.94
C TRP A 24 -17.92 -3.16 1.49
N HIS A 25 -17.53 -3.05 0.23
CA HIS A 25 -16.35 -3.66 -0.34
C HIS A 25 -15.20 -2.65 -0.34
N LEU A 26 -14.10 -3.02 0.28
CA LEU A 26 -12.90 -2.21 0.41
C LEU A 26 -11.73 -2.91 -0.27
N VAL A 27 -10.84 -2.13 -0.87
CA VAL A 27 -9.54 -2.60 -1.36
C VAL A 27 -8.44 -1.77 -0.72
N VAL A 28 -7.52 -2.45 -0.05
CA VAL A 28 -6.25 -1.85 0.40
C VAL A 28 -5.14 -2.48 -0.42
N ALA A 29 -4.46 -1.67 -1.23
CA ALA A 29 -3.33 -2.09 -2.04
C ALA A 29 -2.03 -1.59 -1.39
N ILE A 30 -1.10 -2.49 -1.11
CA ILE A 30 0.21 -2.17 -0.55
C ILE A 30 1.28 -2.39 -1.61
N ALA A 31 2.27 -1.51 -1.68
CA ALA A 31 3.45 -1.67 -2.53
C ALA A 31 4.06 -3.07 -2.40
N ASP A 32 4.24 -3.80 -3.52
CA ASP A 32 4.82 -5.14 -3.50
C ASP A 32 6.36 -5.07 -3.37
N VAL A 33 6.84 -4.61 -2.22
CA VAL A 33 8.28 -4.50 -1.90
C VAL A 33 8.97 -5.86 -2.02
N ALA A 34 8.30 -6.93 -1.59
CA ALA A 34 8.79 -8.31 -1.69
C ALA A 34 8.94 -8.79 -3.14
N HIS A 35 8.37 -8.09 -4.13
CA HIS A 35 8.70 -8.32 -5.54
C HIS A 35 10.16 -7.96 -5.84
N TYR A 36 10.67 -6.87 -5.25
CA TYR A 36 11.99 -6.29 -5.54
C TYR A 36 13.08 -6.68 -4.54
N VAL A 37 12.71 -6.94 -3.29
CA VAL A 37 13.63 -7.34 -2.21
C VAL A 37 13.38 -8.81 -1.89
N LYS A 38 14.30 -9.70 -2.30
CA LYS A 38 14.18 -11.15 -2.09
C LYS A 38 14.98 -11.61 -0.88
N PRO A 39 14.50 -12.64 -0.15
CA PRO A 39 15.22 -13.18 1.00
C PRO A 39 16.67 -13.55 0.65
N GLY A 40 17.63 -13.03 1.43
CA GLY A 40 19.06 -13.30 1.29
C GLY A 40 19.82 -12.41 0.30
N ASP A 41 19.13 -11.56 -0.48
CA ASP A 41 19.80 -10.60 -1.36
C ASP A 41 20.46 -9.45 -0.57
N ALA A 42 21.40 -8.74 -1.18
CA ALA A 42 22.07 -7.61 -0.54
C ALA A 42 21.09 -6.52 -0.06
N LEU A 43 19.98 -6.31 -0.77
CA LEU A 43 18.93 -5.38 -0.36
C LEU A 43 18.19 -5.86 0.90
N ASP A 44 17.94 -7.16 1.01
CA ASP A 44 17.25 -7.76 2.16
C ASP A 44 18.13 -7.71 3.41
N VAL A 45 19.41 -8.08 3.28
CA VAL A 45 20.38 -8.00 4.38
C VAL A 45 20.52 -6.57 4.91
N GLU A 46 20.61 -5.58 4.03
CA GLU A 46 20.69 -4.17 4.43
C GLU A 46 19.38 -3.68 5.04
N ALA A 47 18.22 -4.03 4.46
CA ALA A 47 16.92 -3.68 5.01
C ALA A 47 16.73 -4.26 6.43
N LEU A 48 17.13 -5.51 6.63
CA LEU A 48 17.11 -6.19 7.94
C LEU A 48 18.05 -5.50 8.93
N THR A 49 19.23 -5.08 8.49
CA THR A 49 20.22 -4.37 9.32
C THR A 49 19.69 -3.01 9.77
N ARG A 50 18.99 -2.28 8.89
CA ARG A 50 18.37 -0.99 9.23
C ARG A 50 17.10 -1.14 10.07
N GLY A 51 16.30 -2.17 9.81
CA GLY A 51 15.07 -2.50 10.50
C GLY A 51 13.87 -1.59 10.17
N ASN A 52 14.06 -0.27 10.08
CA ASN A 52 13.04 0.69 9.70
C ASN A 52 13.62 1.96 9.04
N SER A 53 12.75 2.79 8.47
CA SER A 53 13.09 4.16 8.09
C SER A 53 13.07 5.06 9.32
N ILE A 54 14.08 5.93 9.46
CA ILE A 54 14.20 6.87 10.58
C ILE A 54 13.88 8.28 10.11
N TYR A 55 12.86 8.89 10.70
CA TYR A 55 12.41 10.25 10.39
C TYR A 55 12.96 11.24 11.41
N LEU A 56 13.91 12.07 10.99
CA LEU A 56 14.47 13.17 11.76
C LEU A 56 13.80 14.50 11.36
N PRO A 57 13.90 15.56 12.17
CA PRO A 57 13.30 16.85 11.85
C PRO A 57 13.71 17.44 10.48
N ASP A 58 14.94 17.16 10.03
CA ASP A 58 15.53 17.72 8.81
C ASP A 58 15.74 16.71 7.68
N ARG A 59 15.59 15.40 7.94
CA ARG A 59 15.84 14.35 6.93
C ARG A 59 15.18 13.02 7.27
N CYS A 60 14.99 12.18 6.25
CA CYS A 60 14.64 10.78 6.39
C CYS A 60 15.87 9.91 6.08
N LEU A 61 16.13 8.91 6.91
CA LEU A 61 17.09 7.83 6.63
C LEU A 61 16.27 6.60 6.21
N PRO A 62 16.16 6.30 4.91
CA PRO A 62 15.23 5.28 4.45
C PRO A 62 15.77 3.86 4.70
N MET A 63 14.88 2.92 4.99
CA MET A 63 15.21 1.49 5.10
C MET A 63 15.71 0.92 3.77
N LEU A 64 15.12 1.37 2.67
CA LEU A 64 15.43 0.92 1.32
C LEU A 64 16.07 2.07 0.52
N PRO A 65 16.85 1.78 -0.53
CA PRO A 65 17.35 2.83 -1.41
C PRO A 65 16.22 3.67 -1.99
N GLU A 66 16.40 5.00 -2.08
CA GLU A 66 15.34 5.92 -2.53
C GLU A 66 14.77 5.60 -3.92
N ARG A 67 15.60 5.03 -4.82
CA ARG A 67 15.15 4.59 -6.15
C ARG A 67 14.08 3.51 -6.08
N LEU A 68 14.10 2.70 -5.02
CA LEU A 68 13.15 1.62 -4.77
C LEU A 68 11.95 2.16 -3.99
N SER A 69 12.18 2.82 -2.85
CA SER A 69 11.09 3.35 -2.00
C SER A 69 10.24 4.43 -2.71
N ASN A 70 10.88 5.47 -3.25
CA ASN A 70 10.18 6.62 -3.86
C ASN A 70 9.82 6.39 -5.33
N GLY A 71 10.32 5.29 -5.92
CA GLY A 71 10.21 5.00 -7.34
C GLY A 71 9.34 3.79 -7.64
N LEU A 72 9.96 2.62 -7.64
CA LEU A 72 9.34 1.35 -8.07
C LEU A 72 8.27 0.84 -7.11
N CYS A 73 8.49 1.00 -5.80
CA CYS A 73 7.52 0.57 -4.79
C CYS A 73 6.42 1.60 -4.55
N SER A 74 6.72 2.90 -4.70
CA SER A 74 5.70 3.93 -4.49
C SER A 74 4.54 3.80 -5.49
N LEU A 75 3.32 3.75 -4.96
CA LEU A 75 2.04 3.68 -5.67
C LEU A 75 1.65 5.02 -6.32
N ARG A 76 2.49 5.49 -7.26
CA ARG A 76 2.36 6.80 -7.91
C ARG A 76 1.09 6.89 -8.79
N PRO A 77 0.46 8.08 -8.88
CA PRO A 77 -0.73 8.26 -9.69
C PRO A 77 -0.43 8.11 -11.19
N ASN A 78 -1.39 7.56 -11.94
CA ASN A 78 -1.37 7.39 -13.39
C ASN A 78 -0.26 6.46 -13.92
N GLU A 79 0.34 5.64 -13.07
CA GLU A 79 1.33 4.63 -13.47
C GLU A 79 0.93 3.25 -12.93
N ASP A 80 1.25 2.19 -13.69
CA ASP A 80 1.05 0.82 -13.20
C ASP A 80 2.10 0.47 -12.15
N ARG A 81 1.64 -0.11 -11.04
CA ARG A 81 2.47 -0.49 -9.90
C ARG A 81 2.07 -1.85 -9.35
N ALA A 82 3.07 -2.67 -9.10
CA ALA A 82 2.88 -3.97 -8.45
C ALA A 82 2.46 -3.77 -7.01
N CYS A 83 1.36 -4.40 -6.62
CA CYS A 83 0.85 -4.35 -5.26
C CYS A 83 0.48 -5.74 -4.75
N LEU A 84 0.68 -5.94 -3.45
CA LEU A 84 0.00 -6.95 -2.66
C LEU A 84 -1.22 -6.26 -2.04
N GLY A 85 -2.42 -6.66 -2.46
CA GLY A 85 -3.66 -6.08 -1.99
C GLY A 85 -4.50 -7.05 -1.17
N VAL A 86 -5.50 -6.49 -0.51
CA VAL A 86 -6.55 -7.23 0.17
C VAL A 86 -7.90 -6.65 -0.20
N HIS A 87 -8.79 -7.51 -0.69
CA HIS A 87 -10.22 -7.23 -0.73
C HIS A 87 -10.78 -7.49 0.67
N MET A 88 -11.54 -6.57 1.23
CA MET A 88 -12.20 -6.71 2.53
C MET A 88 -13.68 -6.37 2.40
N TYR A 89 -14.51 -7.10 3.13
CA TYR A 89 -15.94 -6.87 3.17
C TYR A 89 -16.35 -6.66 4.62
N ILE A 90 -17.01 -5.52 4.85
CA ILE A 90 -17.51 -5.11 6.16
C ILE A 90 -19.02 -4.93 6.08
N ASP A 91 -19.72 -5.17 7.19
CA ASP A 91 -21.14 -4.83 7.28
C ASP A 91 -21.36 -3.33 7.53
N LYS A 92 -22.62 -2.92 7.62
CA LYS A 92 -23.03 -1.53 7.87
C LYS A 92 -22.52 -0.96 9.20
N ASP A 93 -22.17 -1.82 10.16
CA ASP A 93 -21.70 -1.44 11.49
C ASP A 93 -20.15 -1.42 11.55
N GLY A 94 -19.49 -1.81 10.45
CA GLY A 94 -18.03 -1.81 10.30
C GLY A 94 -17.37 -3.13 10.68
N GLU A 95 -18.14 -4.18 10.93
CA GLU A 95 -17.60 -5.49 11.30
C GLU A 95 -17.13 -6.25 10.05
N LYS A 96 -15.85 -6.62 10.02
CA LYS A 96 -15.24 -7.35 8.91
C LYS A 96 -15.57 -8.83 8.96
N PHE A 97 -16.26 -9.34 7.94
CA PHE A 97 -16.65 -10.75 7.85
C PHE A 97 -15.94 -11.54 6.74
N ARG A 98 -15.38 -10.88 5.71
CA ARG A 98 -14.65 -11.56 4.62
C ARG A 98 -13.42 -10.78 4.17
N HIS A 99 -12.38 -11.49 3.76
CA HIS A 99 -11.24 -10.91 3.06
C HIS A 99 -10.57 -11.90 2.11
N GLU A 100 -9.87 -11.38 1.11
CA GLU A 100 -9.09 -12.16 0.15
C GLU A 100 -7.83 -11.38 -0.26
N PHE A 101 -6.67 -12.03 -0.17
CA PHE A 101 -5.41 -11.44 -0.59
C PHE A 101 -5.13 -11.71 -2.07
N PHE A 102 -4.56 -10.72 -2.75
CA PHE A 102 -4.17 -10.86 -4.16
C PHE A 102 -2.86 -10.12 -4.42
N ARG A 103 -2.12 -10.57 -5.45
CA ARG A 103 -1.07 -9.77 -6.07
C ARG A 103 -1.56 -9.30 -7.43
N GLY A 104 -1.30 -8.04 -7.76
CA GLY A 104 -1.77 -7.46 -9.01
C GLY A 104 -1.01 -6.21 -9.41
N LEU A 105 -1.41 -5.63 -10.54
CA LEU A 105 -1.04 -4.28 -10.94
C LEU A 105 -2.18 -3.34 -10.61
N MET A 106 -1.87 -2.23 -9.94
CA MET A 106 -2.80 -1.14 -9.72
C MET A 106 -2.33 0.14 -10.42
N ARG A 107 -3.28 1.04 -10.68
CA ARG A 107 -2.99 2.39 -11.17
C ARG A 107 -3.74 3.39 -10.30
N SER A 108 -3.00 4.11 -9.45
CA SER A 108 -3.61 5.13 -8.59
C SER A 108 -4.22 6.24 -9.44
N VAL A 109 -5.48 6.60 -9.18
CA VAL A 109 -6.17 7.65 -9.94
C VAL A 109 -5.71 9.04 -9.51
N ALA A 110 -5.39 9.22 -8.22
CA ALA A 110 -5.01 10.49 -7.66
C ALA A 110 -4.05 10.33 -6.49
N ARG A 111 -3.15 11.32 -6.32
CA ARG A 111 -2.38 11.52 -5.10
C ARG A 111 -3.04 12.62 -4.30
N LEU A 112 -3.59 12.26 -3.16
CA LEU A 112 -4.28 13.18 -2.25
C LEU A 112 -3.41 13.50 -1.04
N THR A 113 -3.80 14.53 -0.30
CA THR A 113 -3.30 14.87 1.03
C THR A 113 -4.48 14.91 1.99
N TYR A 114 -4.25 14.65 3.27
CA TYR A 114 -5.34 14.65 4.27
C TYR A 114 -6.10 15.98 4.40
N ALA A 115 -5.51 17.10 3.96
CA ALA A 115 -6.13 18.42 4.06
C ALA A 115 -6.98 18.82 2.85
N GLN A 116 -6.96 18.02 1.77
CA GLN A 116 -7.83 18.20 0.60
C GLN A 116 -9.20 17.59 0.85
#